data_AF-A0A430F927-F1
#
_entry.id   AF-A0A430F927-F1
#
_cell.length_a   1.000
_cell.length_b   1.000
_cell.length_c   1.000
_cell.angle_alpha   90.00
_cell.angle_beta   90.00
_cell.angle_gamma   90.00
#
_symmetry.space_group_name_H-M   'P 1'
#
loop_
_entity.id
_entity.type
_entity.pdbx_description
1 polymer ?
#
loop_
_entity_poly.entity_id
_entity_poly.type
_entity_poly.pdbx_seq_one_letter_code
_entity_poly.pdbx_strand_id
1 'polypeptide(L)'
;MNAEPDQVVERIAALPSVRQAAQEAADLTELWPLTSALHMDNDARYCENLQVRLSRLAAQVMTGETIPMADAEFVYEGADAIPGRPQSTVDALNAANDAVEALEGFISSHDVHGLLDAAGTLDAGWSGATSTAVTAAIGDLEDFVAARAETKVESPAWHYAVVVALLNELMRAATTQLGTEEATAGGAPEQRVRGLERLALPFFLFINDFAATLQLPQICLTAEQFRGVVAAYATPNGDDDATDAATVLAQALAPIAGAEWRKHREDILWDPKEAKERARKEDERKNKEALAAKFAHVEDDPNKPEVEL
;
A
#
# COMPACT_ATOMS: atom_id res chain seq x y z
N MET A 1 7.99 -4.70 29.98
CA MET A 1 6.92 -3.87 30.55
C MET A 1 6.18 -3.34 29.34
N ASN A 2 5.00 -3.86 29.01
CA ASN A 2 4.30 -3.43 27.79
C ASN A 2 3.98 -1.94 27.93
N ALA A 3 4.45 -1.12 27.00
CA ALA A 3 4.05 0.29 26.94
C ALA A 3 2.53 0.36 26.79
N GLU A 4 1.88 1.31 27.47
CA GLU A 4 0.45 1.51 27.28
C GLU A 4 0.16 1.87 25.81
N PRO A 5 -0.89 1.31 25.17
CA PRO A 5 -1.20 1.55 23.76
C PRO A 5 -1.19 3.04 23.37
N ASP A 6 -1.67 3.91 24.24
CA ASP A 6 -1.66 5.36 24.07
C ASP A 6 -0.24 5.92 23.85
N GLN A 7 0.74 5.47 24.64
CA GLN A 7 2.12 5.96 24.53
C GLN A 7 2.78 5.53 23.20
N VAL A 8 2.49 4.31 22.74
CA VAL A 8 2.99 3.80 21.46
C VAL A 8 2.39 4.60 20.31
N VAL A 9 1.07 4.80 20.30
CA VAL A 9 0.37 5.54 19.25
C VAL A 9 0.82 6.99 19.21
N GLU A 10 0.91 7.69 20.34
CA GLU A 10 1.36 9.09 20.39
C GLU A 10 2.82 9.23 19.91
N ARG A 11 3.69 8.28 20.26
CA ARG A 11 5.09 8.26 19.77
C ARG A 11 5.17 8.06 18.26
N ILE A 12 4.39 7.14 17.70
CA ILE A 12 4.33 6.89 16.25
C ILE A 12 3.75 8.11 15.52
N ALA A 13 2.66 8.69 16.02
CA ALA A 13 2.02 9.86 15.42
C ALA A 13 2.96 11.08 15.40
N ALA A 14 3.88 11.17 16.37
CA ALA A 14 4.89 12.22 16.43
C ALA A 14 6.07 12.03 15.46
N LEU A 15 6.17 10.91 14.72
CA LEU A 15 7.24 10.69 13.76
C LEU A 15 7.11 11.64 12.55
N PRO A 16 8.20 12.27 12.07
CA PRO A 16 8.14 13.16 10.91
C PRO A 16 7.59 12.50 9.64
N SER A 17 7.98 11.25 9.36
CA SER A 17 7.50 10.49 8.21
C SER A 17 6.00 10.20 8.29
N VAL A 18 5.49 9.87 9.49
CA VAL A 18 4.06 9.65 9.74
C VAL A 18 3.27 10.94 9.54
N ARG A 19 3.74 12.07 10.08
CA ARG A 19 3.08 13.37 9.85
C ARG A 19 3.06 13.75 8.37
N GLN A 20 4.13 13.46 7.63
CA GLN A 20 4.19 13.72 6.20
C GLN A 20 3.18 12.86 5.44
N ALA A 21 3.13 11.55 5.70
CA ALA A 21 2.16 10.66 5.09
C ALA A 21 0.72 11.11 5.42
N ALA A 22 0.45 11.42 6.69
CA ALA A 22 -0.85 11.89 7.14
C ALA A 22 -1.32 13.17 6.45
N GLN A 23 -0.39 14.05 6.05
CA GLN A 23 -0.72 15.22 5.24
C GLN A 23 -1.17 14.80 3.83
N GLU A 24 -0.49 13.84 3.19
CA GLU A 24 -0.92 13.32 1.88
C GLU A 24 -2.29 12.65 1.95
N ALA A 25 -2.60 11.91 3.03
CA ALA A 25 -3.94 11.39 3.28
C ALA A 25 -4.97 12.52 3.43
N ALA A 26 -4.66 13.57 4.20
CA ALA A 26 -5.56 14.71 4.38
C ALA A 26 -5.83 15.43 3.05
N ASP A 27 -4.78 15.68 2.26
CA ASP A 27 -4.86 16.35 0.95
C ASP A 27 -5.66 15.54 -0.08
N LEU A 28 -5.62 14.21 0.02
CA LEU A 28 -6.45 13.29 -0.76
C LEU A 28 -7.90 13.35 -0.28
N THR A 29 -8.16 13.14 1.01
CA THR A 29 -9.52 13.11 1.57
C THR A 29 -10.28 14.44 1.40
N GLU A 30 -9.57 15.57 1.32
CA GLU A 30 -10.16 16.89 1.02
C GLU A 30 -10.86 16.94 -0.35
N LEU A 31 -10.54 16.04 -1.28
CA LEU A 31 -11.22 15.97 -2.58
C LEU A 31 -12.71 15.60 -2.45
N TRP A 32 -13.12 14.94 -1.37
CA TRP A 32 -14.50 14.51 -1.19
C TRP A 32 -15.40 15.60 -0.57
N PRO A 33 -16.68 15.70 -0.98
CA PRO A 33 -17.33 14.84 -1.97
C PRO A 33 -16.90 15.19 -3.41
N LEU A 34 -16.59 14.17 -4.22
CA LEU A 34 -16.30 14.35 -5.64
C LEU A 34 -17.57 14.82 -6.37
N THR A 35 -17.46 15.93 -7.10
CA THR A 35 -18.60 16.55 -7.81
C THR A 35 -18.48 16.49 -9.34
N SER A 36 -17.28 16.23 -9.85
CA SER A 36 -17.02 16.08 -11.28
C SER A 36 -17.17 14.63 -11.70
N ALA A 37 -17.94 14.36 -12.77
CA ALA A 37 -18.06 13.02 -13.35
C ALA A 37 -16.69 12.45 -13.75
N LEU A 38 -15.78 13.29 -14.23
CA LEU A 38 -14.41 12.86 -14.56
C LEU A 38 -13.67 12.36 -13.32
N HIS A 39 -13.77 13.08 -12.19
CA HIS A 39 -13.08 12.69 -10.97
C HIS A 39 -13.69 11.42 -10.37
N MET A 40 -15.01 11.25 -10.45
CA MET A 40 -15.70 10.03 -10.03
C MET A 40 -15.29 8.82 -10.88
N ASP A 41 -15.20 8.98 -12.19
CA ASP A 41 -14.74 7.93 -13.11
C ASP A 41 -13.26 7.58 -12.85
N ASN A 42 -12.42 8.58 -12.57
CA ASN A 42 -11.01 8.36 -12.24
C ASN A 42 -10.85 7.62 -10.90
N ASP A 43 -11.62 7.99 -9.88
CA ASP A 43 -11.62 7.33 -8.58
C ASP A 43 -12.07 5.86 -8.68
N ALA A 44 -13.16 5.59 -9.43
CA ALA A 44 -13.62 4.23 -9.67
C ALA A 44 -12.54 3.36 -10.34
N ARG A 45 -11.84 3.90 -11.35
CA ARG A 45 -10.71 3.20 -12.00
C ARG A 45 -9.54 2.97 -11.06
N TYR A 46 -9.24 3.92 -10.19
CA TYR A 46 -8.20 3.74 -9.19
C TYR A 46 -8.55 2.60 -8.23
N CYS A 47 -9.79 2.55 -7.74
CA CYS A 47 -10.27 1.50 -6.84
C CYS A 47 -10.20 0.11 -7.48
N GLU A 48 -10.67 -0.04 -8.72
CA GLU A 48 -10.54 -1.30 -9.48
C GLU A 48 -9.05 -1.69 -9.63
N ASN A 49 -8.19 -0.75 -10.01
CA ASN A 49 -6.76 -1.00 -10.14
C ASN A 49 -6.10 -1.39 -8.82
N LEU A 50 -6.53 -0.79 -7.71
CA LEU A 50 -6.02 -1.09 -6.37
C LEU A 50 -6.34 -2.55 -5.98
N GLN A 51 -7.57 -3.02 -6.23
CA GLN A 51 -7.93 -4.42 -5.95
C GLN A 51 -7.05 -5.41 -6.73
N VAL A 52 -6.82 -5.15 -8.03
CA VAL A 52 -5.92 -5.98 -8.84
C VAL A 52 -4.48 -5.95 -8.32
N ARG A 53 -3.99 -4.80 -7.84
CA ARG A 53 -2.65 -4.70 -7.28
C ARG A 53 -2.51 -5.45 -5.95
N LEU A 54 -3.55 -5.43 -5.11
CA LEU A 54 -3.59 -6.17 -3.84
C LEU A 54 -3.57 -7.68 -4.07
N SER A 55 -4.41 -8.20 -4.96
CA SER A 55 -4.41 -9.63 -5.26
C SER A 55 -3.12 -10.08 -5.95
N ARG A 56 -2.58 -9.23 -6.84
CA ARG A 56 -1.27 -9.45 -7.44
C ARG A 56 -0.15 -9.49 -6.41
N LEU A 57 -0.12 -8.58 -5.44
CA LEU A 57 0.84 -8.61 -4.33
C LEU A 57 0.78 -9.96 -3.61
N ALA A 58 -0.42 -10.37 -3.20
CA ALA A 58 -0.62 -11.61 -2.47
C ALA A 58 -0.17 -12.84 -3.27
N ALA A 59 -0.59 -12.96 -4.54
CA ALA A 59 -0.19 -14.06 -5.40
C ALA A 59 1.33 -14.09 -5.64
N GLN A 60 2.00 -12.94 -5.78
CA GLN A 60 3.47 -12.87 -5.90
C GLN A 60 4.17 -13.35 -4.62
N VAL A 61 3.64 -13.03 -3.44
CA VAL A 61 4.18 -13.50 -2.17
C VAL A 61 3.96 -15.01 -1.99
N MET A 62 2.77 -15.52 -2.32
CA MET A 62 2.45 -16.96 -2.24
C MET A 62 3.32 -17.81 -3.15
N THR A 63 3.55 -17.35 -4.38
CA THR A 63 4.30 -18.10 -5.40
C THR A 63 5.81 -17.84 -5.36
N GLY A 64 6.23 -16.67 -4.86
CA GLY A 64 7.59 -16.18 -4.99
C GLY A 64 7.96 -15.75 -6.42
N GLU A 65 6.99 -15.67 -7.34
CA GLU A 65 7.21 -15.34 -8.75
C GLU A 65 6.78 -13.91 -9.08
N THR A 66 7.39 -13.32 -10.09
CA THR A 66 6.93 -12.03 -10.64
C THR A 66 5.77 -12.25 -11.60
N ILE A 67 4.57 -11.89 -11.15
CA ILE A 67 3.35 -11.90 -11.95
C ILE A 67 3.18 -10.57 -12.71
N PRO A 68 2.97 -10.56 -14.03
CA PRO A 68 2.60 -9.37 -14.80
C PRO A 68 1.23 -8.79 -14.44
N MET A 69 1.07 -7.47 -14.56
CA MET A 69 -0.20 -6.80 -14.28
C MET A 69 -1.34 -7.34 -15.15
N ALA A 70 -1.10 -7.52 -16.45
CA ALA A 70 -2.11 -8.02 -17.39
C ALA A 70 -2.64 -9.43 -17.04
N ASP A 71 -1.80 -10.29 -16.45
CA ASP A 71 -2.26 -11.61 -16.02
C ASP A 71 -3.17 -11.48 -14.78
N ALA A 72 -2.84 -10.60 -13.84
CA ALA A 72 -3.68 -10.33 -12.68
C ALA A 72 -5.02 -9.67 -13.07
N GLU A 73 -5.01 -8.71 -13.99
CA GLU A 73 -6.22 -8.08 -14.55
C GLU A 73 -7.12 -9.13 -15.20
N PHE A 74 -6.54 -10.03 -16.00
CA PHE A 74 -7.33 -11.04 -16.71
C PHE A 74 -7.96 -12.07 -15.77
N VAL A 75 -7.27 -12.47 -14.69
CA VAL A 75 -7.87 -13.33 -13.65
C VAL A 75 -8.95 -12.59 -12.86
N TYR A 76 -8.72 -11.32 -12.51
CA TYR A 76 -9.72 -10.47 -11.85
C TYR A 76 -11.00 -10.30 -12.71
N GLU A 77 -10.87 -10.27 -14.04
CA GLU A 77 -12.01 -10.29 -14.98
C GLU A 77 -12.71 -11.67 -15.10
N GLY A 78 -12.25 -12.69 -14.37
CA GLY A 78 -12.87 -14.02 -14.27
C GLY A 78 -12.20 -15.11 -15.11
N ALA A 79 -10.93 -14.94 -15.49
CA ALA A 79 -10.20 -15.99 -16.21
C ALA A 79 -9.72 -17.11 -15.28
N ASP A 80 -10.22 -18.33 -15.49
CA ASP A 80 -9.78 -19.53 -14.77
C ASP A 80 -8.49 -20.17 -15.32
N ALA A 81 -8.02 -19.71 -16.48
CA ALA A 81 -6.78 -20.18 -17.11
C ALA A 81 -6.20 -19.15 -18.07
N ILE A 82 -4.86 -19.08 -18.15
CA ILE A 82 -4.14 -18.20 -19.09
C ILE A 82 -3.21 -19.03 -19.99
N PRO A 83 -3.39 -19.01 -21.32
CA PRO A 83 -2.50 -19.73 -22.23
C PRO A 83 -1.02 -19.37 -22.03
N GLY A 84 -0.19 -20.37 -21.77
CA GLY A 84 1.26 -20.19 -21.57
C GLY A 84 1.67 -19.77 -20.15
N ARG A 85 0.73 -19.67 -19.20
CA ARG A 85 1.04 -19.47 -17.78
C ARG A 85 0.90 -20.76 -16.98
N PRO A 86 1.70 -20.94 -15.91
CA PRO A 86 1.46 -22.01 -14.95
C PRO A 86 0.08 -21.85 -14.30
N GLN A 87 -0.65 -22.96 -14.14
CA GLN A 87 -1.96 -22.92 -13.48
C GLN A 87 -1.84 -22.47 -12.02
N SER A 88 -0.74 -22.81 -11.34
CA SER A 88 -0.47 -22.34 -9.98
C SER A 88 -0.42 -20.82 -9.83
N THR A 89 -0.06 -20.09 -10.90
CA THR A 89 -0.11 -18.62 -10.90
C THR A 89 -1.55 -18.12 -10.92
N VAL A 90 -2.40 -18.73 -11.74
CA VAL A 90 -3.83 -18.39 -11.86
C VAL A 90 -4.57 -18.76 -10.58
N ASP A 91 -4.29 -19.94 -10.03
CA ASP A 91 -4.88 -20.41 -8.77
C ASP A 91 -4.50 -19.48 -7.60
N ALA A 92 -3.25 -19.01 -7.55
CA ALA A 92 -2.80 -18.05 -6.54
C ALA A 92 -3.46 -16.67 -6.69
N LEU A 93 -3.70 -16.21 -7.93
CA LEU A 93 -4.44 -14.97 -8.19
C LEU A 93 -5.91 -15.08 -7.77
N ASN A 94 -6.57 -16.21 -8.07
CA ASN A 94 -7.93 -16.48 -7.62
C ASN A 94 -8.03 -16.54 -6.10
N ALA A 95 -7.15 -17.30 -5.44
CA ALA A 95 -7.09 -17.35 -3.98
C ALA A 95 -6.84 -15.95 -3.37
N ALA A 96 -6.01 -15.14 -4.02
CA ALA A 96 -5.76 -13.77 -3.59
C ALA A 96 -6.99 -12.85 -3.77
N ASN A 97 -7.75 -12.98 -4.86
CA ASN A 97 -9.01 -12.25 -5.04
C ASN A 97 -10.04 -12.67 -3.99
N ASP A 98 -10.23 -13.98 -3.77
CA ASP A 98 -11.13 -14.53 -2.76
C ASP A 98 -10.77 -14.03 -1.36
N ALA A 99 -9.47 -13.94 -1.05
CA ALA A 99 -8.98 -13.43 0.22
C ALA A 99 -9.24 -11.92 0.40
N VAL A 100 -9.12 -11.11 -0.66
CA VAL A 100 -9.45 -9.68 -0.61
C VAL A 100 -10.96 -9.49 -0.42
N GLU A 101 -11.79 -10.24 -1.14
CA GLU A 101 -13.26 -10.20 -1.01
C GLU A 101 -13.72 -10.59 0.40
N ALA A 102 -13.10 -11.61 1.01
CA ALA A 102 -13.43 -12.03 2.37
C ALA A 102 -13.21 -10.94 3.43
N LEU A 103 -12.34 -9.96 3.16
CA LEU A 103 -12.02 -8.87 4.11
C LEU A 103 -13.04 -7.73 4.05
N GLU A 104 -13.66 -7.47 2.89
CA GLU A 104 -14.50 -6.28 2.63
C GLU A 104 -15.63 -6.10 3.66
N GLY A 105 -16.15 -7.21 4.21
CA GLY A 105 -17.20 -7.21 5.22
C GLY A 105 -16.79 -6.56 6.55
N PHE A 106 -15.49 -6.44 6.84
CA PHE A 106 -15.00 -5.92 8.12
C PHE A 106 -15.44 -4.49 8.38
N ILE A 107 -15.39 -3.61 7.37
CA ILE A 107 -15.69 -2.17 7.51
C ILE A 107 -17.08 -1.92 8.12
N SER A 108 -18.05 -2.79 7.81
CA SER A 108 -19.44 -2.65 8.30
C SER A 108 -19.73 -3.50 9.53
N SER A 109 -19.09 -4.66 9.67
CA SER A 109 -19.45 -5.67 10.67
C SER A 109 -18.52 -5.68 11.89
N HIS A 110 -17.29 -5.17 11.74
CA HIS A 110 -16.18 -5.38 12.69
C HIS A 110 -15.93 -6.88 12.99
N ASP A 111 -16.33 -7.77 12.06
CA ASP A 111 -16.16 -9.21 12.22
C ASP A 111 -14.79 -9.67 11.71
N VAL A 112 -13.98 -10.20 12.63
CA VAL A 112 -12.65 -10.73 12.33
C VAL A 112 -12.67 -12.06 11.56
N HIS A 113 -13.83 -12.72 11.43
CA HIS A 113 -13.90 -14.01 10.73
C HIS A 113 -13.40 -13.93 9.28
N GLY A 114 -13.66 -12.82 8.58
CA GLY A 114 -13.12 -12.60 7.23
C GLY A 114 -11.59 -12.64 7.16
N LEU A 115 -10.89 -12.14 8.19
CA LEU A 115 -9.43 -12.23 8.28
C LEU A 115 -8.95 -13.67 8.51
N LEU A 116 -9.67 -14.45 9.32
CA LEU A 116 -9.33 -15.85 9.55
C LEU A 116 -9.52 -16.69 8.28
N ASP A 117 -10.60 -16.43 7.54
CA ASP A 117 -10.88 -17.07 6.25
C ASP A 117 -9.84 -16.67 5.21
N ALA A 118 -9.52 -15.38 5.08
CA ALA A 118 -8.48 -14.89 4.19
C ALA A 118 -7.11 -15.53 4.50
N ALA A 119 -6.75 -15.67 5.77
CA ALA A 119 -5.52 -16.36 6.17
C ALA A 119 -5.51 -17.84 5.77
N GLY A 120 -6.66 -18.52 5.82
CA GLY A 120 -6.83 -19.89 5.32
C GLY A 120 -6.68 -19.97 3.80
N THR A 121 -7.36 -19.10 3.06
CA THR A 121 -7.32 -19.03 1.59
C THR A 121 -5.91 -18.75 1.06
N LEU A 122 -5.17 -17.85 1.72
CA LEU A 122 -3.78 -17.52 1.37
C LEU A 122 -2.76 -18.58 1.84
N ASP A 123 -3.21 -19.66 2.48
CA ASP A 123 -2.37 -20.69 3.10
C ASP A 123 -1.32 -20.08 4.04
N ALA A 124 -1.70 -19.05 4.83
CA ALA A 124 -0.76 -18.34 5.72
C ALA A 124 -0.16 -19.26 6.80
N GLY A 125 -0.83 -20.37 7.13
CA GLY A 125 -0.34 -21.38 8.06
C GLY A 125 -0.42 -20.94 9.52
N TRP A 126 -1.41 -20.11 9.89
CA TRP A 126 -1.60 -19.69 11.28
C TRP A 126 -1.94 -20.87 12.19
N SER A 127 -1.27 -20.91 13.33
CA SER A 127 -1.61 -21.77 14.44
C SER A 127 -2.86 -21.25 15.16
N GLY A 128 -3.57 -22.10 15.89
CA GLY A 128 -4.71 -21.66 16.71
C GLY A 128 -4.32 -20.60 17.76
N ALA A 129 -3.07 -20.62 18.24
CA ALA A 129 -2.55 -19.60 19.14
C ALA A 129 -2.39 -18.24 18.44
N THR A 130 -1.90 -18.23 17.19
CA THR A 130 -1.78 -17.02 16.38
C THR A 130 -3.13 -16.46 16.01
N SER A 131 -4.08 -17.30 15.56
CA SER A 131 -5.46 -16.85 15.31
C SER A 131 -6.08 -16.20 16.55
N THR A 132 -5.88 -16.81 17.73
CA THR A 132 -6.38 -16.27 19.00
C THR A 132 -5.73 -14.92 19.33
N ALA A 133 -4.41 -14.80 19.19
CA ALA A 133 -3.68 -13.57 19.46
C ALA A 133 -4.06 -12.44 18.50
N VAL A 134 -4.25 -12.75 17.22
CA VAL A 134 -4.70 -11.80 16.18
C VAL A 134 -6.10 -11.26 16.51
N THR A 135 -7.06 -12.15 16.82
CA THR A 135 -8.42 -11.74 17.21
C THR A 135 -8.41 -10.87 18.46
N ALA A 136 -7.62 -11.23 19.47
CA ALA A 136 -7.50 -10.43 20.69
C ALA A 136 -6.90 -9.04 20.40
N ALA A 137 -5.82 -8.96 19.61
CA ALA A 137 -5.16 -7.70 19.28
C ALA A 137 -6.09 -6.72 18.53
N ILE A 138 -6.95 -7.23 17.64
CA ILE A 138 -7.94 -6.41 16.93
C ILE A 138 -8.96 -5.87 17.92
N GLY A 139 -9.60 -6.73 18.72
CA GLY A 139 -10.61 -6.32 19.69
C GLY A 139 -10.07 -5.34 20.75
N ASP A 140 -8.89 -5.62 21.30
CA ASP A 140 -8.24 -4.74 22.28
C ASP A 140 -7.98 -3.34 21.72
N LEU A 141 -7.61 -3.24 20.42
CA LEU A 141 -7.35 -1.97 19.79
C LEU A 141 -8.63 -1.24 19.38
N GLU A 142 -9.68 -1.96 18.96
CA GLU A 142 -11.00 -1.38 18.71
C GLU A 142 -11.58 -0.75 19.99
N ASP A 143 -11.49 -1.46 21.12
CA ASP A 143 -11.89 -0.94 22.43
C ASP A 143 -11.09 0.32 22.80
N PHE A 144 -9.77 0.32 22.55
CA PHE A 144 -8.91 1.48 22.75
C PHE A 144 -9.33 2.68 21.88
N VAL A 145 -9.60 2.47 20.60
CA VAL A 145 -10.03 3.54 19.67
C VAL A 145 -11.41 4.07 20.06
N ALA A 146 -12.36 3.19 20.40
CA ALA A 146 -13.70 3.57 20.81
C ALA A 146 -13.66 4.45 22.07
N ALA A 147 -12.90 4.04 23.09
CA ALA A 147 -12.71 4.83 24.31
C ALA A 147 -12.07 6.20 24.02
N ARG A 148 -11.13 6.28 23.07
CA ARG A 148 -10.51 7.55 22.69
C ARG A 148 -11.48 8.49 21.97
N ALA A 149 -12.26 7.95 21.04
CA ALA A 149 -13.20 8.71 20.22
C ALA A 149 -14.32 9.39 21.04
N GLU A 150 -14.66 8.87 22.23
CA GLU A 150 -15.60 9.52 23.15
C GLU A 150 -15.12 10.88 23.66
N THR A 151 -13.80 11.10 23.69
CA THR A 151 -13.19 12.27 24.36
C THR A 151 -12.57 13.27 23.40
N LYS A 152 -12.18 12.84 22.20
CA LYS A 152 -11.39 13.65 21.28
C LYS A 152 -11.58 13.22 19.82
N VAL A 153 -11.62 14.23 18.93
CA VAL A 153 -11.45 14.01 17.49
C VAL A 153 -9.96 13.95 17.20
N GLU A 154 -9.52 12.84 16.61
CA GLU A 154 -8.11 12.58 16.37
C GLU A 154 -7.65 12.98 14.96
N SER A 155 -6.33 13.21 14.85
CA SER A 155 -5.72 13.62 13.58
C SER A 155 -5.48 12.42 12.65
N PRO A 156 -5.34 12.62 11.32
CA PRO A 156 -4.96 11.56 10.40
C PRO A 156 -3.64 10.87 10.78
N ALA A 157 -2.70 11.61 11.39
CA ALA A 157 -1.44 11.04 11.90
C ALA A 157 -1.66 10.08 13.07
N TRP A 158 -2.64 10.37 13.93
CA TRP A 158 -3.02 9.50 15.04
C TRP A 158 -3.76 8.26 14.51
N HIS A 159 -4.72 8.41 13.59
CA HIS A 159 -5.37 7.26 12.95
C HIS A 159 -4.33 6.34 12.28
N TYR A 160 -3.35 6.90 11.56
CA TYR A 160 -2.32 6.11 10.91
C TYR A 160 -1.42 5.40 11.93
N ALA A 161 -1.11 6.07 13.04
CA ALA A 161 -0.36 5.48 14.13
C ALA A 161 -1.10 4.30 14.79
N VAL A 162 -2.44 4.36 14.90
CA VAL A 162 -3.26 3.22 15.35
C VAL A 162 -3.15 2.04 14.39
N VAL A 163 -3.25 2.26 13.07
CA VAL A 163 -3.07 1.19 12.07
C VAL A 163 -1.69 0.52 12.21
N VAL A 164 -0.63 1.32 12.41
CA VAL A 164 0.72 0.78 12.61
C VAL A 164 0.83 0.03 13.94
N ALA A 165 0.21 0.53 15.01
CA ALA A 165 0.19 -0.15 16.31
C ALA A 165 -0.53 -1.50 16.22
N LEU A 166 -1.65 -1.58 15.48
CA LEU A 166 -2.33 -2.85 15.19
C LEU A 166 -1.40 -3.80 14.46
N LEU A 167 -0.83 -3.34 13.35
CA LEU A 167 0.05 -4.16 12.53
C LEU A 167 1.24 -4.67 13.33
N ASN A 168 1.77 -3.87 14.26
CA ASN A 168 2.83 -4.32 15.16
C ASN A 168 2.38 -5.52 16.02
N GLU A 169 1.21 -5.46 16.65
CA GLU A 169 0.71 -6.57 17.47
C GLU A 169 0.43 -7.82 16.62
N LEU A 170 -0.11 -7.66 15.41
CA LEU A 170 -0.29 -8.76 14.46
C LEU A 170 1.06 -9.39 14.05
N MET A 171 2.04 -8.56 13.72
CA MET A 171 3.40 -9.00 13.38
C MET A 171 4.10 -9.69 14.56
N ARG A 172 3.86 -9.27 15.80
CA ARG A 172 4.33 -9.96 17.02
C ARG A 172 3.71 -11.35 17.17
N ALA A 173 2.42 -11.50 16.88
CA ALA A 173 1.75 -12.81 16.90
C ALA A 173 2.37 -13.77 15.87
N ALA A 174 2.65 -13.30 14.66
CA ALA A 174 3.34 -14.09 13.63
C ALA A 174 4.79 -14.43 14.02
N THR A 175 5.54 -13.45 14.55
CA THR A 175 6.92 -13.64 15.00
C THR A 175 7.00 -14.67 16.13
N THR A 176 6.03 -14.65 17.05
CA THR A 176 5.92 -15.63 18.14
C THR A 176 5.73 -17.04 17.60
N GLN A 177 4.93 -17.21 16.55
CA GLN A 177 4.74 -18.52 15.92
C GLN A 177 6.01 -19.05 15.25
N LEU A 178 6.78 -18.19 14.57
CA LEU A 178 8.06 -18.58 13.96
C LEU A 178 9.09 -19.00 15.01
N GLY A 179 8.95 -18.50 16.24
CA GLY A 179 9.91 -18.72 17.31
C GLY A 179 11.17 -17.86 17.16
N THR A 180 12.13 -18.11 18.05
CA THR A 180 13.39 -17.37 18.10
C THR A 180 14.46 -18.09 17.26
N GLU A 181 14.98 -17.41 16.24
CA GLU A 181 16.23 -17.80 15.59
C GLU A 181 17.35 -16.85 16.04
N GLU A 182 18.57 -17.36 16.19
CA GLU A 182 19.72 -16.54 16.56
C GLU A 182 19.98 -15.48 15.47
N ALA A 183 20.11 -14.22 15.91
CA ALA A 183 20.43 -13.12 15.03
C ALA A 183 21.78 -13.36 14.33
N THR A 184 21.81 -13.28 13.01
CA THR A 184 23.05 -13.31 12.24
C THR A 184 23.59 -11.88 12.05
N ALA A 185 24.91 -11.72 12.04
CA ALA A 185 25.52 -10.44 11.69
C ALA A 185 25.14 -10.08 10.24
N GLY A 186 24.33 -9.03 10.06
CA GLY A 186 23.93 -8.51 8.74
C GLY A 186 22.43 -8.49 8.42
N GLY A 187 21.56 -8.89 9.35
CA GLY A 187 20.10 -8.82 9.16
C GLY A 187 19.38 -10.10 9.58
N ALA A 188 18.07 -10.14 9.40
CA ALA A 188 17.27 -11.36 9.58
C ALA A 188 17.65 -12.45 8.55
N PRO A 189 17.73 -13.73 8.94
CA PRO A 189 17.93 -14.82 7.99
C PRO A 189 16.85 -14.85 6.90
N GLU A 190 17.23 -15.12 5.64
CA GLU A 190 16.29 -15.14 4.50
C GLU A 190 15.10 -16.08 4.73
N GLN A 191 15.33 -17.23 5.36
CA GLN A 191 14.27 -18.19 5.69
C GLN A 191 13.28 -17.63 6.72
N ARG A 192 13.76 -16.85 7.69
CA ARG A 192 12.94 -16.15 8.68
C ARG A 192 12.07 -15.09 8.01
N VAL A 193 12.67 -14.30 7.11
CA VAL A 193 11.94 -13.28 6.34
C VAL A 193 10.83 -13.95 5.51
N ARG A 194 11.13 -15.02 4.78
CA ARG A 194 10.12 -15.77 4.00
C ARG A 194 9.01 -16.37 4.86
N GLY A 195 9.37 -16.93 6.02
CA GLY A 195 8.40 -17.44 6.97
C GLY A 195 7.46 -16.34 7.47
N LEU A 196 8.01 -15.16 7.76
CA LEU A 196 7.22 -14.01 8.22
C LEU A 196 6.40 -13.39 7.10
N GLU A 197 6.92 -13.32 5.87
CA GLU A 197 6.18 -12.87 4.67
C GLU A 197 4.88 -13.69 4.51
N ARG A 198 4.97 -15.02 4.62
CA ARG A 198 3.81 -15.91 4.52
C ARG A 198 2.79 -15.67 5.63
N LEU A 199 3.24 -15.55 6.88
CA LEU A 199 2.36 -15.34 8.03
C LEU A 199 1.73 -13.95 8.05
N ALA A 200 2.46 -12.94 7.57
CA ALA A 200 2.06 -11.54 7.65
C ALA A 200 1.19 -11.08 6.48
N LEU A 201 1.20 -11.80 5.36
CA LEU A 201 0.48 -11.39 4.16
C LEU A 201 -1.01 -11.03 4.41
N PRO A 202 -1.81 -11.83 5.16
CA PRO A 202 -3.20 -11.47 5.44
C PRO A 202 -3.34 -10.14 6.23
N PHE A 203 -2.37 -9.81 7.10
CA PHE A 203 -2.40 -8.56 7.86
C PHE A 203 -2.29 -7.34 6.94
N PHE A 204 -1.40 -7.39 5.94
CA PHE A 204 -1.18 -6.26 5.03
C PHE A 204 -2.33 -6.02 4.06
N LEU A 205 -3.16 -7.03 3.81
CA LEU A 205 -4.44 -6.86 3.14
C LEU A 205 -5.48 -6.27 4.10
N PHE A 206 -5.60 -6.85 5.30
CA PHE A 206 -6.59 -6.45 6.30
C PHE A 206 -6.43 -5.03 6.83
N ILE A 207 -5.21 -4.52 6.99
CA ILE A 207 -4.98 -3.14 7.47
C ILE A 207 -5.65 -2.09 6.59
N ASN A 208 -5.96 -2.38 5.32
CA ASN A 208 -6.70 -1.46 4.46
C ASN A 208 -8.14 -1.27 4.93
N ASP A 209 -8.83 -2.34 5.28
CA ASP A 209 -10.22 -2.28 5.72
C ASP A 209 -10.30 -1.75 7.15
N PHE A 210 -9.36 -2.13 8.00
CA PHE A 210 -9.21 -1.50 9.32
C PHE A 210 -8.93 0.01 9.20
N ALA A 211 -8.01 0.44 8.32
CA ALA A 211 -7.71 1.85 8.09
C ALA A 211 -8.93 2.62 7.56
N ALA A 212 -9.76 2.00 6.72
CA ALA A 212 -11.00 2.60 6.21
C ALA A 212 -12.00 2.90 7.35
N THR A 213 -12.08 2.06 8.40
CA THR A 213 -12.90 2.37 9.59
C THR A 213 -12.46 3.65 10.30
N LEU A 214 -11.19 4.01 10.15
CA LEU A 214 -10.57 5.22 10.69
C LEU A 214 -10.50 6.37 9.67
N GLN A 215 -11.22 6.25 8.55
CA GLN A 215 -11.28 7.25 7.47
C GLN A 215 -9.92 7.52 6.81
N LEU A 216 -9.03 6.53 6.81
CA LEU A 216 -7.78 6.59 6.07
C LEU A 216 -7.95 5.94 4.69
N PRO A 217 -7.37 6.53 3.63
CA PRO A 217 -7.36 5.89 2.32
C PRO A 217 -6.54 4.60 2.33
N GLN A 218 -6.95 3.63 1.54
CA GLN A 218 -6.26 2.34 1.40
C GLN A 218 -4.87 2.52 0.74
N ILE A 219 -3.98 1.57 0.99
CA ILE A 219 -2.63 1.50 0.43
C ILE A 219 -2.39 0.15 -0.26
N CYS A 220 -1.43 0.11 -1.18
CA CYS A 220 -0.92 -1.15 -1.73
C CYS A 220 0.59 -1.09 -1.87
N LEU A 221 1.26 -2.15 -1.40
CA LEU A 221 2.70 -2.33 -1.54
C LEU A 221 2.99 -3.13 -2.81
N THR A 222 4.17 -2.93 -3.41
CA THR A 222 4.74 -3.94 -4.31
C THR A 222 5.27 -5.12 -3.49
N ALA A 223 5.45 -6.29 -4.11
CA ALA A 223 6.05 -7.45 -3.42
C ALA A 223 7.46 -7.14 -2.86
N GLU A 224 8.23 -6.29 -3.55
CA GLU A 224 9.53 -5.83 -3.08
C GLU A 224 9.42 -4.90 -1.86
N GLN A 225 8.47 -3.96 -1.87
CA GLN A 225 8.20 -3.09 -0.72
C GLN A 225 7.72 -3.90 0.49
N PHE A 226 6.80 -4.84 0.29
CA PHE A 226 6.31 -5.75 1.33
C PHE A 226 7.46 -6.54 1.96
N ARG A 227 8.29 -7.18 1.13
CA ARG A 227 9.51 -7.86 1.58
C ARG A 227 10.40 -6.92 2.40
N GLY A 228 10.62 -5.70 1.93
CA GLY A 228 11.45 -4.70 2.60
C GLY A 228 10.93 -4.35 4.00
N VAL A 229 9.62 -4.14 4.14
CA VAL A 229 8.97 -3.88 5.44
C VAL A 229 9.11 -5.09 6.36
N VAL A 230 8.81 -6.30 5.87
CA VAL A 230 8.91 -7.53 6.65
C VAL A 230 10.36 -7.80 7.09
N ALA A 231 11.34 -7.60 6.21
CA ALA A 231 12.76 -7.77 6.51
C ALA A 231 13.27 -6.75 7.54
N ALA A 232 12.83 -5.49 7.43
CA ALA A 232 13.14 -4.46 8.41
C ALA A 232 12.59 -4.83 9.80
N TYR A 233 11.35 -5.35 9.85
CA TYR A 233 10.73 -5.79 11.09
C TYR A 233 11.40 -7.04 11.69
N ALA A 234 11.75 -8.01 10.84
CA ALA A 234 12.36 -9.26 11.27
C ALA A 234 13.80 -9.09 11.78
N THR A 235 14.45 -7.96 11.46
CA THR A 235 15.83 -7.69 11.85
C THR A 235 15.88 -7.27 13.32
N PRO A 236 16.56 -8.02 14.19
CA PRO A 236 16.64 -7.68 15.61
C PRO A 236 17.40 -6.38 15.80
N ASN A 237 16.79 -5.39 16.44
CA ASN A 237 17.43 -4.09 16.71
C ASN A 237 18.36 -4.13 17.95
N GLY A 238 18.58 -5.31 18.53
CA GLY A 238 19.31 -5.47 19.79
C GLY A 238 18.51 -5.06 21.04
N ASP A 239 17.28 -4.58 20.85
CA ASP A 239 16.26 -4.33 21.87
C ASP A 239 14.94 -4.97 21.40
N ASP A 240 14.28 -5.71 22.30
CA ASP A 240 13.01 -6.40 22.03
C ASP A 240 11.79 -5.54 22.45
N ASP A 241 11.99 -4.22 22.64
CA ASP A 241 10.92 -3.29 23.00
C ASP A 241 9.89 -3.17 21.85
N ALA A 242 8.63 -3.48 22.17
CA ALA A 242 7.50 -3.37 21.25
C ALA A 242 7.36 -1.95 20.66
N THR A 243 7.76 -0.93 21.40
CA THR A 243 7.73 0.47 20.97
C THR A 243 8.73 0.76 19.84
N ASP A 244 9.88 0.10 19.88
CA ASP A 244 10.92 0.24 18.87
C ASP A 244 10.56 -0.54 17.60
N ALA A 245 9.97 -1.73 17.75
CA ALA A 245 9.44 -2.51 16.62
C ALA A 245 8.33 -1.75 15.86
N ALA A 246 7.39 -1.14 16.59
CA ALA A 246 6.33 -0.32 15.98
C ALA A 246 6.90 0.94 15.29
N THR A 247 7.96 1.53 15.85
CA THR A 247 8.68 2.65 15.22
C THR A 247 9.32 2.23 13.89
N VAL A 248 9.92 1.04 13.82
CA VAL A 248 10.48 0.50 12.57
C VAL A 248 9.40 0.29 11.51
N LEU A 249 8.26 -0.30 11.87
CA LEU A 249 7.13 -0.44 10.95
C LEU A 249 6.67 0.93 10.44
N ALA A 250 6.47 1.89 11.33
CA ALA A 250 6.04 3.25 10.97
C ALA A 250 7.00 3.91 9.98
N GLN A 251 8.30 3.80 10.22
CA GLN A 251 9.32 4.40 9.36
C GLN A 251 9.40 3.71 7.99
N ALA A 252 9.18 2.41 7.92
CA ALA A 252 9.17 1.66 6.67
C ALA A 252 7.89 1.90 5.85
N LEU A 253 6.73 1.98 6.50
CA LEU A 253 5.42 2.09 5.84
C LEU A 253 5.02 3.51 5.48
N ALA A 254 5.32 4.51 6.32
CA ALA A 254 4.82 5.87 6.11
C ALA A 254 5.23 6.47 4.74
N PRO A 255 6.47 6.31 4.25
CA PRO A 255 6.83 6.80 2.92
C PRO A 255 6.06 6.10 1.79
N ILE A 256 5.73 4.81 1.95
CA ILE A 256 4.97 4.04 0.97
C ILE A 256 3.52 4.52 0.96
N ALA A 257 2.90 4.65 2.14
CA ALA A 257 1.53 5.15 2.28
C ALA A 257 1.39 6.57 1.71
N GLY A 258 2.29 7.49 2.07
CA GLY A 258 2.28 8.85 1.54
C GLY A 258 2.44 8.91 0.02
N ALA A 259 3.29 8.05 -0.56
CA ALA A 259 3.44 7.99 -2.02
C ALA A 259 2.16 7.46 -2.71
N GLU A 260 1.52 6.45 -2.13
CA GLU A 260 0.29 5.87 -2.67
C GLU A 260 -0.88 6.87 -2.60
N TRP A 261 -1.06 7.56 -1.47
CA TRP A 261 -2.10 8.58 -1.32
C TRP A 261 -1.88 9.78 -2.24
N ARG A 262 -0.64 10.23 -2.41
CA ARG A 262 -0.31 11.27 -3.38
C ARG A 262 -0.67 10.83 -4.80
N LYS A 263 -0.31 9.60 -5.18
CA LYS A 263 -0.61 9.04 -6.49
C LYS A 263 -2.13 8.94 -6.70
N HIS A 264 -2.90 8.43 -5.74
CA HIS A 264 -4.36 8.38 -5.81
C HIS A 264 -4.95 9.77 -6.06
N ARG A 265 -4.45 10.78 -5.34
CA ARG A 265 -4.88 12.18 -5.54
C ARG A 265 -4.55 12.68 -6.95
N GLU A 266 -3.35 12.38 -7.46
CA GLU A 266 -2.92 12.72 -8.81
C GLU A 266 -3.80 12.03 -9.87
N ASP A 267 -4.13 10.76 -9.67
CA ASP A 267 -4.97 9.96 -10.56
C ASP A 267 -6.41 10.50 -10.61
N ILE A 268 -6.99 10.88 -9.46
CA ILE A 268 -8.33 11.51 -9.42
C ILE A 268 -8.34 12.81 -10.21
N LEU A 269 -7.32 13.66 -10.03
CA LEU A 269 -7.22 14.97 -10.65
C LEU A 269 -6.74 14.94 -12.11
N TRP A 270 -6.43 13.76 -12.65
CA TRP A 270 -5.89 13.64 -13.99
C TRP A 270 -6.94 13.94 -15.07
N ASP A 271 -6.67 14.95 -15.91
CA ASP A 271 -7.45 15.23 -17.12
C ASP A 271 -6.65 14.82 -18.40
N PRO A 272 -7.10 13.77 -19.12
CA PRO A 272 -6.46 13.31 -20.35
C PRO A 272 -6.42 14.36 -21.47
N LYS A 273 -7.42 15.24 -21.57
CA LYS A 273 -7.49 16.30 -22.59
C LYS A 273 -6.46 17.37 -22.30
N GLU A 274 -6.36 17.80 -21.05
CA GLU A 274 -5.34 18.76 -20.63
C GLU A 274 -3.94 18.18 -20.79
N ALA A 275 -3.74 16.90 -20.46
CA ALA A 275 -2.48 16.21 -20.68
C ALA A 275 -2.09 16.18 -22.16
N LYS A 276 -3.03 15.85 -23.05
CA LYS A 276 -2.81 15.84 -24.50
C LYS A 276 -2.47 17.23 -25.05
N GLU A 277 -3.16 18.27 -24.61
CA GLU A 277 -2.87 19.65 -25.02
C GLU A 277 -1.52 20.13 -24.48
N ARG A 278 -1.15 19.78 -23.24
CA ARG A 278 0.18 20.07 -22.69
C ARG A 278 1.28 19.39 -23.51
N ALA A 279 1.12 18.11 -23.83
CA ALA A 279 2.08 17.37 -24.66
C ALA A 279 2.23 18.00 -26.06
N ARG A 280 1.12 18.35 -26.72
CA ARG A 280 1.15 19.02 -28.03
C ARG A 280 1.90 20.34 -27.99
N LYS A 281 1.65 21.18 -26.97
CA LYS A 281 2.33 22.47 -26.79
C LYS A 281 3.82 22.30 -26.51
N GLU A 282 4.20 21.29 -25.74
CA GLU A 282 5.61 20.99 -25.47
C GLU A 282 6.34 20.52 -26.73
N ASP A 283 5.71 19.66 -27.54
CA ASP A 283 6.25 19.23 -28.84
C ASP A 283 6.37 20.39 -29.82
N GLU A 284 5.35 21.26 -29.90
CA GLU A 284 5.40 22.49 -30.69
C GLU A 284 6.56 23.41 -30.24
N ARG A 285 6.79 23.53 -28.93
CA ARG A 285 7.89 24.31 -28.36
C ARG A 285 9.25 23.70 -28.70
N LYS A 286 9.45 22.40 -28.46
CA LYS A 286 10.69 21.67 -28.80
C LYS A 286 10.99 21.76 -30.29
N ASN A 287 9.97 21.64 -31.15
CA ASN A 287 10.12 21.80 -32.59
C ASN A 287 10.55 23.23 -32.97
N LYS A 288 9.92 24.27 -32.40
CA LYS A 288 10.32 25.67 -32.63
C LYS A 288 11.75 25.94 -32.19
N GLU A 289 12.15 25.44 -31.02
CA GLU A 289 13.52 25.58 -30.50
C GLU A 289 14.54 24.86 -31.39
N ALA A 290 14.23 23.63 -31.82
CA ALA A 290 15.07 22.88 -32.74
C ALA A 290 15.18 23.56 -34.12
N LEU A 291 14.09 24.17 -34.61
CA LEU A 291 14.07 24.91 -35.85
C LEU A 291 14.92 26.18 -35.72
N ALA A 292 14.74 26.96 -34.65
CA ALA A 292 15.53 28.15 -34.36
C ALA A 292 17.03 27.81 -34.24
N ALA A 293 17.40 26.71 -33.58
CA ALA A 293 18.77 26.24 -33.49
C ALA A 293 19.35 25.86 -34.88
N LYS A 294 18.56 25.22 -35.75
CA LYS A 294 18.99 24.90 -37.13
C LYS A 294 19.23 26.14 -37.98
N PHE A 295 18.44 27.20 -37.78
CA PHE A 295 18.56 28.45 -38.52
C PHE A 295 19.48 29.50 -37.85
N ALA A 296 19.98 29.25 -36.65
CA ALA A 296 20.87 30.16 -35.92
C ALA A 296 22.23 30.40 -36.62
N HIS A 297 22.61 29.56 -37.59
CA HIS A 297 23.83 29.69 -38.39
C HIS A 297 23.59 30.23 -39.81
N VAL A 298 22.35 30.56 -40.16
CA VAL A 298 22.03 31.21 -41.43
C VAL A 298 22.13 32.72 -41.23
N GLU A 299 23.27 33.31 -41.57
CA GLU A 299 23.35 34.76 -41.77
C GLU A 299 22.44 35.15 -42.95
N ASP A 300 21.66 36.21 -42.77
CA ASP A 300 20.88 36.81 -43.85
C ASP A 300 21.88 37.30 -44.91
N ASP A 301 21.95 36.61 -46.05
CA ASP A 301 22.82 37.02 -47.16
C ASP A 301 22.26 38.30 -47.79
N PRO A 302 22.94 39.46 -47.64
CA PRO A 302 22.46 40.74 -48.16
C PRO A 302 22.46 40.80 -49.70
N ASN A 303 22.98 39.77 -50.40
CA ASN A 303 22.94 39.66 -51.87
C ASN A 303 21.88 38.67 -52.39
N LYS A 304 20.99 38.15 -51.54
CA LYS A 304 19.92 37.24 -52.00
C LYS A 304 18.90 38.04 -52.84
N PRO A 305 18.74 37.76 -54.15
CA PRO A 305 17.78 38.48 -54.97
C PRO A 305 16.36 38.20 -54.47
N GLU A 306 15.54 39.25 -54.35
CA GLU A 306 14.11 39.12 -54.05
C GLU A 306 13.47 38.17 -55.07
N VAL A 307 12.84 37.12 -54.57
CA VAL A 307 12.03 36.24 -55.39
C VAL A 307 10.67 36.94 -55.51
N GLU A 308 10.40 37.54 -56.67
CA GLU A 308 9.07 38.04 -56.99
C GLU A 308 8.07 36.88 -56.96
N LEU A 309 7.02 37.03 -56.14
CA LEU A 309 5.88 36.11 -56.03
C LEU A 309 4.92 36.26 -57.21
#